data_AF-A0AA92THT5-F1
#
_entry.id   AF-A0AA92THT5-F1
#
_cell.length_a   1.000
_cell.length_b   1.000
_cell.length_c   1.000
_cell.angle_alpha   90.00
_cell.angle_beta   90.00
_cell.angle_gamma   90.00
#
_symmetry.space_group_name_H-M   'P 1'
#
loop_
_entity.id
_entity.type
_entity.pdbx_description
1 polymer ?
#
loop_
_entity_poly.entity_id
_entity_poly.type
_entity_poly.pdbx_seq_one_letter_code
_entity_poly.pdbx_strand_id
1 'polypeptide(L)'
;MSNKISVITVVYNDAKNIRQTMESFFSQTWEEKEYIVVDGGSTDGTAEIIKEYADRLAWWCSEKDKGIYDAMNKGIQHATGDWINILNCGDAYCSEKSLGDAINNCDVDNADVIYGNSIRLQLGHTINDIASDDVRGLDYAPVYRHGSSLVRAQIHKENLFDLSKKKKYGYALDWYLIYTLYRKGYRFVKTDAFIETYDVDGMSNHPIRSTWLNYRVVTSDGIVMRKLLKFFVAFFLAVATHGSLYRVMRKFVLETYTNTILSHVPIWKVRRFALQLIRMRAGQGTYIDRHCYFMDPNRLRIGKYSHINRMCTLDARGGLNIGDSVSVSHGVMLMTGSHDINAINFPVNYKPINIEDYVWIGCGAIVLQNVTIGKGAVVAAGSVVTKDVPPYAIVGGIPAKVIGKRSDNLDYKCEP
;
A
#
# COMPACT_ATOMS: atom_id res chain seq x y z
N MET A 1 -10.42 37.45 6.74
CA MET A 1 -8.99 37.04 6.77
C MET A 1 -8.63 36.60 5.35
N SER A 2 -7.37 36.73 4.91
CA SER A 2 -6.99 36.32 3.55
C SER A 2 -6.92 34.80 3.40
N ASN A 3 -7.06 34.06 4.51
CA ASN A 3 -6.94 32.59 4.57
C ASN A 3 -5.62 32.10 3.98
N LYS A 4 -4.55 32.88 4.19
CA LYS A 4 -3.23 32.56 3.67
C LYS A 4 -2.71 31.27 4.32
N ILE A 5 -2.22 30.33 3.53
CA ILE A 5 -1.73 29.03 4.00
C ILE A 5 -0.20 28.99 4.00
N SER A 6 0.41 28.83 5.17
CA SER A 6 1.83 28.49 5.29
C SER A 6 2.01 26.99 5.21
N VAL A 7 2.68 26.52 4.16
CA VAL A 7 3.06 25.11 4.03
C VAL A 7 4.49 24.94 4.52
N ILE A 8 4.69 24.01 5.44
CA ILE A 8 5.99 23.70 6.02
C ILE A 8 6.40 22.31 5.58
N THR A 9 7.58 22.22 4.98
CA THR A 9 8.23 20.94 4.66
C THR A 9 9.53 20.81 5.42
N VAL A 10 9.68 19.68 6.11
CA VAL A 10 10.89 19.31 6.82
C VAL A 10 11.56 18.15 6.11
N VAL A 11 12.89 18.18 6.02
CA VAL A 11 13.65 17.18 5.28
C VAL A 11 15.02 16.94 5.92
N TYR A 12 15.50 15.69 5.82
CA TYR A 12 16.86 15.31 6.18
C TYR A 12 17.28 14.10 5.35
N ASN A 13 18.33 14.27 4.54
CA ASN A 13 18.89 13.28 3.62
C ASN A 13 17.83 12.59 2.74
N ASP A 14 17.06 13.38 1.99
CA ASP A 14 16.09 12.85 1.04
C ASP A 14 16.07 13.62 -0.29
N ALA A 15 17.24 13.67 -0.94
CA ALA A 15 17.42 14.31 -2.24
C ALA A 15 16.53 13.67 -3.33
N LYS A 16 16.14 12.41 -3.14
CA LYS A 16 15.31 11.65 -4.08
C LYS A 16 13.88 12.21 -4.16
N ASN A 17 13.28 12.57 -3.04
CA ASN A 17 11.84 12.89 -3.00
C ASN A 17 11.54 14.38 -2.81
N ILE A 18 12.48 15.19 -2.31
CA ILE A 18 12.24 16.61 -1.98
C ILE A 18 11.71 17.41 -3.17
N ARG A 19 12.27 17.19 -4.38
CA ARG A 19 11.83 17.91 -5.59
C ARG A 19 10.36 17.67 -5.88
N GLN A 20 9.90 16.43 -5.84
CA GLN A 20 8.50 16.08 -6.07
C GLN A 20 7.58 16.71 -5.02
N THR A 21 7.99 16.72 -3.76
CA THR A 21 7.25 17.34 -2.66
C THR A 21 7.05 18.84 -2.94
N MET A 22 8.13 19.56 -3.26
CA MET A 22 8.12 21.00 -3.56
C MET A 22 7.28 21.33 -4.80
N GLU A 23 7.42 20.57 -5.88
CA GLU A 23 6.62 20.78 -7.09
C GLU A 23 5.12 20.58 -6.85
N SER A 24 4.74 19.63 -5.97
CA SER A 24 3.33 19.45 -5.60
C SER A 24 2.74 20.67 -4.87
N PHE A 25 3.56 21.37 -4.08
CA PHE A 25 3.16 22.64 -3.47
C PHE A 25 3.02 23.74 -4.53
N PHE A 26 4.01 23.88 -5.41
CA PHE A 26 4.01 24.95 -6.39
C PHE A 26 2.89 24.82 -7.41
N SER A 27 2.46 23.61 -7.73
CA SER A 27 1.31 23.35 -8.61
C SER A 27 -0.05 23.70 -8.00
N GLN A 28 -0.14 23.98 -6.69
CA GLN A 28 -1.44 24.32 -6.07
C GLN A 28 -2.05 25.59 -6.68
N THR A 29 -3.34 25.57 -7.03
CA THR A 29 -4.06 26.71 -7.62
C THR A 29 -4.47 27.77 -6.59
N TRP A 30 -4.33 27.48 -5.29
CA TRP A 30 -4.58 28.47 -4.23
C TRP A 30 -3.45 29.50 -4.21
N GLU A 31 -3.76 30.77 -4.48
CA GLU A 31 -2.76 31.84 -4.63
C GLU A 31 -2.22 32.36 -3.30
N GLU A 32 -3.07 32.47 -2.28
CA GLU A 32 -2.71 32.93 -0.94
C GLU A 32 -1.99 31.82 -0.16
N LYS A 33 -0.79 31.47 -0.61
CA LYS A 33 0.07 30.45 0.02
C LYS A 33 1.51 30.93 0.11
N GLU A 34 2.23 30.39 1.09
CA GLU A 34 3.67 30.56 1.21
C GLU A 34 4.33 29.23 1.56
N TYR A 35 5.63 29.12 1.26
CA TYR A 35 6.37 27.89 1.44
C TYR A 35 7.59 28.07 2.31
N ILE A 36 7.71 27.18 3.29
CA ILE A 36 8.74 27.18 4.31
C ILE A 36 9.42 25.81 4.28
N VAL A 37 10.72 25.78 4.02
CA VAL A 37 11.48 24.52 3.95
C VAL A 37 12.56 24.49 5.02
N VAL A 38 12.56 23.45 5.86
CA VAL A 38 13.52 23.27 6.95
C VAL A 38 14.34 22.02 6.69
N ASP A 39 15.57 22.20 6.25
CA ASP A 39 16.53 21.11 6.08
C ASP A 39 17.36 20.89 7.36
N GLY A 40 17.40 19.64 7.82
CA GLY A 40 18.08 19.21 9.05
C GLY A 40 19.61 19.12 8.94
N GLY A 41 20.21 19.81 7.96
CA GLY A 41 21.64 19.76 7.66
C GLY A 41 22.01 18.53 6.83
N SER A 42 21.32 18.35 5.71
CA SER A 42 21.52 17.21 4.81
C SER A 42 22.89 17.22 4.14
N THR A 43 23.38 16.03 3.76
CA THR A 43 24.69 15.80 3.13
C THR A 43 24.61 15.01 1.83
N ASP A 44 23.41 14.76 1.31
CA ASP A 44 23.13 13.88 0.17
C ASP A 44 22.75 14.62 -1.13
N GLY A 45 22.85 15.96 -1.15
CA GLY A 45 22.38 16.79 -2.26
C GLY A 45 21.01 17.47 -2.02
N THR A 46 20.33 17.18 -0.90
CA THR A 46 19.02 17.78 -0.60
C THR A 46 19.07 19.30 -0.56
N ALA A 47 20.07 19.87 0.12
CA ALA A 47 20.20 21.32 0.28
C ALA A 47 20.45 22.03 -1.06
N GLU A 48 21.21 21.40 -1.96
CA GLU A 48 21.46 21.90 -3.31
C GLU A 48 20.16 21.98 -4.12
N ILE A 49 19.30 20.96 -4.02
CA ILE A 49 17.99 20.96 -4.67
C ILE A 49 17.11 22.09 -4.11
N ILE A 50 17.07 22.28 -2.79
CA ILE A 50 16.27 23.36 -2.17
C ILE A 50 16.75 24.74 -2.65
N LYS A 51 18.07 24.94 -2.78
CA LYS A 51 18.66 26.21 -3.25
C LYS A 51 18.19 26.59 -4.66
N GLU A 52 17.88 25.63 -5.52
CA GLU A 52 17.33 25.91 -6.86
C GLU A 52 15.97 26.62 -6.83
N TYR A 53 15.23 26.52 -5.73
CA TYR A 53 13.91 27.17 -5.55
C TYR A 53 13.95 28.33 -4.57
N ALA A 54 15.13 28.71 -4.05
CA ALA A 54 15.26 29.64 -2.93
C ALA A 54 14.59 31.00 -3.17
N ASP A 55 14.51 31.45 -4.43
CA ASP A 55 13.84 32.67 -4.88
C ASP A 55 12.31 32.61 -4.75
N ARG A 56 11.74 31.40 -4.69
CA ARG A 56 10.30 31.13 -4.57
C ARG A 56 9.87 30.73 -3.16
N LEU A 57 10.81 30.54 -2.24
CA LEU A 57 10.54 30.18 -0.85
C LEU A 57 10.35 31.43 0.00
N ALA A 58 9.32 31.45 0.84
CA ALA A 58 9.14 32.54 1.79
C ALA A 58 10.21 32.49 2.89
N TRP A 59 10.64 31.28 3.26
CA TRP A 59 11.76 31.07 4.15
C TRP A 59 12.35 29.67 3.97
N TRP A 60 13.67 29.53 4.10
CA TRP A 60 14.27 28.23 4.26
C TRP A 60 15.57 28.29 5.06
N CYS A 61 15.95 27.17 5.67
CA CYS A 61 17.27 26.99 6.27
C CYS A 61 17.78 25.57 6.07
N SER A 62 19.10 25.40 6.22
CA SER A 62 19.79 24.11 6.19
C SER A 62 20.78 24.07 7.35
N GLU A 63 20.35 23.50 8.47
CA GLU A 63 21.15 23.41 9.69
C GLU A 63 20.78 22.19 10.52
N LYS A 64 21.73 21.70 11.32
CA LYS A 64 21.50 20.54 12.17
C LYS A 64 20.34 20.79 13.15
N ASP A 65 19.39 19.87 13.17
CA ASP A 65 18.25 19.89 14.08
C ASP A 65 18.32 18.81 15.17
N LYS A 66 17.37 18.84 16.11
CA LYS A 66 17.18 17.81 17.15
C LYS A 66 16.16 16.75 16.74
N GLY A 67 15.96 16.55 15.44
CA GLY A 67 14.99 15.66 14.79
C GLY A 67 13.80 16.39 14.20
N ILE A 68 12.97 15.63 13.46
CA ILE A 68 11.85 16.14 12.64
C ILE A 68 10.95 17.19 13.31
N TYR A 69 10.57 16.99 14.58
CA TYR A 69 9.68 17.93 15.27
C TYR A 69 10.36 19.24 15.69
N ASP A 70 11.68 19.24 15.86
CA ASP A 70 12.45 20.46 16.06
C ASP A 70 12.43 21.30 14.78
N ALA A 71 12.63 20.66 13.62
CA ALA A 71 12.50 21.29 12.31
C ALA A 71 11.06 21.81 12.06
N MET A 72 10.03 21.03 12.40
CA MET A 72 8.64 21.47 12.27
C MET A 72 8.38 22.71 13.15
N ASN A 73 8.85 22.70 14.40
CA ASN A 73 8.72 23.84 15.31
C ASN A 73 9.39 25.11 14.75
N LYS A 74 10.58 25.00 14.14
CA LYS A 74 11.23 26.15 13.47
C LYS A 74 10.33 26.69 12.35
N GLY A 75 9.83 25.81 11.47
CA GLY A 75 8.94 26.21 10.39
C GLY A 75 7.67 26.92 10.89
N ILE A 76 7.04 26.41 11.96
CA ILE A 76 5.84 27.00 12.56
C ILE A 76 6.10 28.43 13.06
N GLN A 77 7.28 28.67 13.64
CA GLN A 77 7.64 30.00 14.13
C GLN A 77 7.84 31.00 12.99
N HIS A 78 8.31 30.54 11.83
CA HIS A 78 8.50 31.39 10.64
C HIS A 78 7.24 31.59 9.78
N ALA A 79 6.18 30.82 10.01
CA ALA A 79 4.91 30.96 9.30
C ALA A 79 4.25 32.33 9.52
N THR A 80 3.77 32.96 8.44
CA THR A 80 3.06 34.25 8.44
C THR A 80 1.59 34.14 8.00
N GLY A 81 1.18 32.98 7.49
CA GLY A 81 -0.19 32.71 7.07
C GLY A 81 -1.18 32.59 8.25
N ASP A 82 -2.47 32.59 7.91
CA ASP A 82 -3.58 32.36 8.83
C ASP A 82 -3.68 30.87 9.24
N TRP A 83 -3.25 29.97 8.35
CA TRP A 83 -3.30 28.53 8.49
C TRP A 83 -1.93 27.90 8.26
N ILE A 84 -1.63 26.84 8.99
CA ILE A 84 -0.39 26.06 8.85
C ILE A 84 -0.74 24.64 8.42
N ASN A 85 -0.15 24.19 7.31
CA ASN A 85 -0.11 22.80 6.89
C ASN A 85 1.33 22.29 6.94
N ILE A 86 1.53 21.06 7.40
CA ILE A 86 2.87 20.43 7.45
C ILE A 86 2.87 19.25 6.48
N LEU A 87 3.55 19.41 5.35
CA LEU A 87 3.72 18.37 4.33
C LEU A 87 5.17 17.87 4.41
N ASN A 88 5.38 16.66 4.93
CA ASN A 88 6.74 16.14 5.08
C ASN A 88 7.37 15.82 3.72
N CYS A 89 8.70 15.87 3.65
CA CYS A 89 9.40 15.36 2.49
C CYS A 89 9.10 13.87 2.28
N GLY A 90 8.82 13.50 1.04
CA GLY A 90 8.37 12.15 0.65
C GLY A 90 6.85 12.09 0.40
N ASP A 91 6.09 13.05 0.91
CA ASP A 91 4.66 13.19 0.69
C ASP A 91 4.38 14.24 -0.42
N ALA A 92 3.17 14.26 -0.96
CA ALA A 92 2.76 15.22 -2.00
C ALA A 92 1.28 15.57 -1.88
N TYR A 93 0.84 16.69 -2.44
CA TYR A 93 -0.60 16.97 -2.54
C TYR A 93 -1.30 16.04 -3.54
N CYS A 94 -2.54 15.64 -3.24
CA CYS A 94 -3.32 14.73 -4.09
C CYS A 94 -3.69 15.32 -5.46
N SER A 95 -3.83 16.63 -5.54
CA SER A 95 -4.15 17.37 -6.77
C SER A 95 -3.70 18.82 -6.66
N GLU A 96 -3.70 19.54 -7.78
CA GLU A 96 -3.45 20.99 -7.82
C GLU A 96 -4.50 21.82 -7.05
N LYS A 97 -5.65 21.24 -6.70
CA LYS A 97 -6.73 21.94 -5.98
C LYS A 97 -6.77 21.61 -4.49
N SER A 98 -5.91 20.72 -3.99
CA SER A 98 -5.98 20.16 -2.64
C SER A 98 -6.04 21.22 -1.53
N LEU A 99 -5.23 22.27 -1.60
CA LEU A 99 -5.28 23.37 -0.62
C LEU A 99 -6.57 24.20 -0.72
N GLY A 100 -6.99 24.52 -1.94
CA GLY A 100 -8.21 25.29 -2.18
C GLY A 100 -9.45 24.53 -1.74
N ASP A 101 -9.54 23.25 -2.08
CA ASP A 101 -10.64 22.38 -1.67
C ASP A 101 -10.69 22.18 -0.15
N ALA A 102 -9.53 22.16 0.52
CA ALA A 102 -9.48 22.01 1.97
C ALA A 102 -10.12 23.21 2.70
N ILE A 103 -9.84 24.43 2.25
CA ILE A 103 -10.41 25.66 2.80
C ILE A 103 -11.85 25.87 2.32
N ASN A 104 -12.11 25.79 1.01
CA ASN A 104 -13.40 26.21 0.44
C ASN A 104 -14.57 25.28 0.77
N ASN A 105 -14.31 24.01 1.07
CA ASN A 105 -15.36 23.01 1.30
C ASN A 105 -15.68 22.78 2.79
N CYS A 106 -15.42 23.76 3.65
CA CYS A 106 -15.73 23.65 5.07
C CYS A 106 -16.08 24.99 5.72
N ASP A 107 -16.57 24.95 6.96
CA ASP A 107 -16.85 26.15 7.78
C ASP A 107 -15.55 26.67 8.42
N VAL A 108 -14.78 27.42 7.63
CA VAL A 108 -13.44 27.95 7.98
C VAL A 108 -13.51 28.91 9.16
N ASP A 109 -14.57 29.71 9.26
CA ASP A 109 -14.73 30.72 10.32
C ASP A 109 -14.94 30.06 11.69
N ASN A 110 -15.55 28.86 11.70
CA ASN A 110 -15.75 28.08 12.91
C ASN A 110 -14.70 26.99 13.15
N ALA A 111 -13.68 26.90 12.32
CA ALA A 111 -12.61 25.91 12.46
C ALA A 111 -11.41 26.44 13.25
N ASP A 112 -10.80 25.58 14.05
CA ASP A 112 -9.47 25.79 14.63
C ASP A 112 -8.46 24.81 14.02
N VAL A 113 -8.97 23.64 13.62
CA VAL A 113 -8.28 22.62 12.84
C VAL A 113 -9.22 22.18 11.71
N ILE A 114 -8.77 22.29 10.47
CA ILE A 114 -9.42 21.70 9.30
C ILE A 114 -8.70 20.40 8.99
N TYR A 115 -9.42 19.31 8.76
CA TYR A 115 -8.81 18.02 8.41
C TYR A 115 -9.57 17.30 7.31
N GLY A 116 -8.85 16.56 6.48
CA GLY A 116 -9.42 15.94 5.29
C GLY A 116 -8.90 14.54 5.00
N ASN A 117 -9.29 14.06 3.83
CA ASN A 117 -8.95 12.73 3.35
C ASN A 117 -7.50 12.69 2.85
N SER A 118 -6.93 11.48 2.82
CA SER A 118 -5.59 11.24 2.32
C SER A 118 -5.58 10.09 1.32
N ILE A 119 -4.51 10.01 0.53
CA ILE A 119 -4.28 8.93 -0.41
C ILE A 119 -3.01 8.19 -0.01
N ARG A 120 -3.10 6.87 0.11
CA ARG A 120 -1.97 6.02 0.47
C ARG A 120 -1.49 5.24 -0.75
N LEU A 121 -0.20 5.31 -1.05
CA LEU A 121 0.47 4.60 -2.13
C LEU A 121 1.08 3.29 -1.60
N GLN A 122 0.55 2.14 -2.01
CA GLN A 122 1.00 0.83 -1.56
C GLN A 122 1.24 -0.11 -2.75
N LEU A 123 2.50 -0.52 -2.98
CA LEU A 123 2.88 -1.48 -4.03
C LEU A 123 2.37 -1.08 -5.44
N GLY A 124 2.41 0.21 -5.77
CA GLY A 124 1.89 0.74 -7.04
C GLY A 124 0.37 0.88 -7.11
N HIS A 125 -0.35 0.63 -6.02
CA HIS A 125 -1.79 0.87 -5.90
C HIS A 125 -2.08 2.10 -5.04
N THR A 126 -3.10 2.85 -5.45
CA THR A 126 -3.63 4.01 -4.74
C THR A 126 -4.82 3.59 -3.88
N ILE A 127 -4.79 3.91 -2.59
CA ILE A 127 -5.86 3.60 -1.63
C ILE A 127 -6.34 4.90 -0.98
N ASN A 128 -7.64 5.17 -1.04
CA ASN A 128 -8.23 6.34 -0.39
C ASN A 128 -8.42 6.06 1.11
N ASP A 129 -7.77 6.87 1.95
CA ASP A 129 -7.92 6.85 3.40
C ASP A 129 -8.82 8.01 3.82
N ILE A 130 -10.09 7.68 4.08
CA ILE A 130 -11.14 8.65 4.43
C ILE A 130 -11.04 9.02 5.90
N ALA A 131 -11.05 10.32 6.19
CA ALA A 131 -11.05 10.83 7.56
C ALA A 131 -12.41 10.60 8.24
N SER A 132 -12.41 10.43 9.56
CA SER A 132 -13.66 10.22 10.32
C SER A 132 -14.53 11.47 10.38
N ASP A 133 -15.84 11.30 10.21
CA ASP A 133 -16.83 12.35 10.49
C ASP A 133 -16.97 12.62 12.00
N ASP A 134 -16.64 11.64 12.84
CA ASP A 134 -16.73 11.76 14.29
C ASP A 134 -15.36 12.09 14.91
N VAL A 135 -15.17 13.37 15.27
CA VAL A 135 -14.00 13.87 16.00
C VAL A 135 -13.79 13.15 17.34
N ARG A 136 -14.84 12.62 17.97
CA ARG A 136 -14.72 11.88 19.24
C ARG A 136 -13.93 10.58 19.09
N GLY A 137 -13.67 10.13 17.86
CA GLY A 137 -12.71 9.06 17.59
C GLY A 137 -11.30 9.36 18.12
N LEU A 138 -10.94 10.65 18.26
CA LEU A 138 -9.67 11.11 18.85
C LEU A 138 -9.49 10.68 20.31
N ASP A 139 -10.54 10.25 21.01
CA ASP A 139 -10.40 9.63 22.32
C ASP A 139 -9.68 8.28 22.31
N TYR A 140 -9.47 7.68 21.14
CA TYR A 140 -8.90 6.34 20.98
C TYR A 140 -7.71 6.29 20.02
N ALA A 141 -7.77 7.00 18.90
CA ALA A 141 -6.75 6.96 17.85
C ALA A 141 -6.83 8.20 16.94
N PRO A 142 -5.79 8.50 16.15
CA PRO A 142 -5.88 9.49 15.08
C PRO A 142 -7.06 9.17 14.15
N VAL A 143 -7.84 10.19 13.81
CA VAL A 143 -8.99 10.06 12.90
C VAL A 143 -8.73 10.64 11.49
N TYR A 144 -7.54 11.21 11.29
CA TYR A 144 -7.02 11.76 10.05
C TYR A 144 -5.49 11.74 10.09
N ARG A 145 -4.83 11.95 8.94
CA ARG A 145 -3.36 12.05 8.82
C ARG A 145 -2.90 13.47 9.10
N HIS A 146 -1.80 13.66 9.85
CA HIS A 146 -1.36 15.01 10.27
C HIS A 146 -1.11 15.94 9.07
N GLY A 147 -0.52 15.44 7.98
CA GLY A 147 -0.30 16.23 6.77
C GLY A 147 -1.56 16.52 5.96
N SER A 148 -2.66 15.82 6.24
CA SER A 148 -4.01 16.11 5.75
C SER A 148 -4.79 17.04 6.69
N SER A 149 -4.11 18.02 7.28
CA SER A 149 -4.77 19.02 8.12
C SER A 149 -4.16 20.41 8.01
N LEU A 150 -4.97 21.42 8.28
CA LEU A 150 -4.59 22.81 8.42
C LEU A 150 -4.96 23.26 9.83
N VAL A 151 -3.98 23.73 10.58
CA VAL A 151 -4.18 24.24 11.95
C VAL A 151 -4.06 25.75 11.91
N ARG A 152 -4.96 26.47 12.59
CA ARG A 152 -4.90 27.92 12.68
C ARG A 152 -3.53 28.36 13.23
N ALA A 153 -2.85 29.28 12.54
CA ALA A 153 -1.44 29.57 12.79
C ALA A 153 -1.17 30.03 14.21
N GLN A 154 -2.04 30.88 14.77
CA GLN A 154 -1.97 31.31 16.17
C GLN A 154 -2.00 30.11 17.12
N ILE A 155 -2.95 29.19 16.93
CA ILE A 155 -3.10 28.00 17.77
C ILE A 155 -1.86 27.11 17.66
N HIS A 156 -1.34 26.91 16.45
CA HIS A 156 -0.16 26.07 16.27
C HIS A 156 1.10 26.68 16.90
N LYS A 157 1.27 28.01 16.85
CA LYS A 157 2.38 28.73 17.50
C LYS A 157 2.30 28.66 19.02
N GLU A 158 1.10 28.68 19.58
CA GLU A 158 0.85 28.48 21.03
C GLU A 158 1.02 27.01 21.45
N ASN A 159 0.97 26.06 20.50
CA ASN A 159 0.99 24.62 20.74
C ASN A 159 2.05 23.94 19.88
N LEU A 160 3.32 24.26 20.12
CA LEU A 160 4.45 23.58 19.47
C LEU A 160 4.54 22.09 19.87
N PHE A 161 5.25 21.31 19.05
CA PHE A 161 5.58 19.94 19.38
C PHE A 161 6.47 19.87 20.62
N ASP A 162 6.03 19.14 21.65
CA ASP A 162 6.77 18.98 22.91
C ASP A 162 7.96 18.01 22.75
N LEU A 163 9.14 18.57 22.47
CA LEU A 163 10.37 17.82 22.25
C LEU A 163 10.82 17.02 23.50
N SER A 164 10.40 17.43 24.71
CA SER A 164 10.72 16.68 25.93
C SER A 164 10.06 15.29 25.94
N LYS A 165 8.95 15.15 25.22
CA LYS A 165 8.19 13.89 25.09
C LYS A 165 8.71 13.00 23.96
N LYS A 166 9.74 13.42 23.20
CA LYS A 166 10.32 12.64 22.09
C LYS A 166 10.74 11.23 22.51
N LYS A 167 11.37 11.08 23.68
CA LYS A 167 11.73 9.75 24.23
C LYS A 167 10.48 8.91 24.54
N LYS A 168 9.37 9.55 24.90
CA LYS A 168 8.12 8.88 25.28
C LYS A 168 7.34 8.43 24.05
N TYR A 169 7.13 9.31 23.08
CA TYR A 169 6.22 9.06 21.95
C TYR A 169 6.91 8.86 20.60
N GLY A 170 8.20 9.18 20.48
CA GLY A 170 8.95 8.97 19.24
C GLY A 170 8.32 9.71 18.06
N TYR A 171 7.94 8.97 17.03
CA TYR A 171 7.26 9.46 15.83
C TYR A 171 5.76 9.75 16.01
N ALA A 172 5.21 9.61 17.22
CA ALA A 172 3.80 9.89 17.52
C ALA A 172 3.62 11.25 18.22
N LEU A 173 4.55 12.21 18.07
CA LEU A 173 4.38 13.55 18.64
C LEU A 173 3.40 14.41 17.84
N ASP A 174 3.22 14.12 16.55
CA ASP A 174 2.10 14.57 15.73
C ASP A 174 0.76 14.12 16.31
N TRP A 175 0.63 12.84 16.63
CA TRP A 175 -0.55 12.33 17.27
C TRP A 175 -0.77 12.96 18.65
N TYR A 176 0.29 13.11 19.44
CA TYR A 176 0.23 13.76 20.75
C TYR A 176 -0.22 15.22 20.66
N LEU A 177 0.24 15.97 19.65
CA LEU A 177 -0.19 17.34 19.41
C LEU A 177 -1.68 17.38 19.03
N ILE A 178 -2.12 16.56 18.08
CA ILE A 178 -3.54 16.47 17.67
C ILE A 178 -4.43 16.17 18.88
N TYR A 179 -4.05 15.17 19.69
CA TYR A 179 -4.77 14.83 20.91
C TYR A 179 -4.77 15.98 21.91
N THR A 180 -3.66 16.69 22.09
CA THR A 180 -3.59 17.87 22.97
C THR A 180 -4.55 18.97 22.52
N LEU A 181 -4.61 19.25 21.22
CA LEU A 181 -5.54 20.25 20.68
C LEU A 181 -7.00 19.84 20.91
N TYR A 182 -7.33 18.56 20.67
CA TYR A 182 -8.65 17.99 20.96
C TYR A 182 -9.03 18.13 22.44
N ARG A 183 -8.12 17.80 23.37
CA ARG A 183 -8.37 17.89 24.81
C ARG A 183 -8.48 19.32 25.33
N LYS A 184 -7.87 20.29 24.65
CA LYS A 184 -8.05 21.73 24.92
C LYS A 184 -9.39 22.28 24.42
N GLY A 185 -10.17 21.48 23.67
CA GLY A 185 -11.50 21.86 23.20
C GLY A 185 -11.50 22.73 21.93
N TYR A 186 -10.40 22.75 21.17
CA TYR A 186 -10.38 23.41 19.87
C TYR A 186 -11.35 22.73 18.89
N ARG A 187 -11.88 23.52 17.95
CA ARG A 187 -12.90 23.10 16.99
C ARG A 187 -12.28 22.43 15.78
N PHE A 188 -12.56 21.14 15.62
CA PHE A 188 -12.13 20.37 14.46
C PHE A 188 -13.27 20.34 13.43
N VAL A 189 -12.98 20.75 12.21
CA VAL A 189 -13.93 20.74 11.09
C VAL A 189 -13.38 19.83 10.00
N LYS A 190 -14.19 18.87 9.57
CA LYS A 190 -13.84 17.98 8.46
C LYS A 190 -14.13 18.68 7.12
N THR A 191 -13.26 18.46 6.15
CA THR A 191 -13.49 18.69 4.73
C THR A 191 -13.41 17.37 3.97
N ASP A 192 -14.18 17.21 2.90
CA ASP A 192 -14.10 16.03 2.03
C ASP A 192 -12.93 16.10 1.02
N ALA A 193 -12.13 17.17 1.07
CA ALA A 193 -10.95 17.33 0.24
C ALA A 193 -9.92 16.20 0.49
N PHE A 194 -9.31 15.72 -0.59
CA PHE A 194 -8.11 14.89 -0.55
C PHE A 194 -6.89 15.80 -0.52
N ILE A 195 -6.19 15.83 0.62
CA ILE A 195 -5.12 16.79 0.86
C ILE A 195 -3.78 16.16 0.53
N GLU A 196 -3.37 15.12 1.26
CA GLU A 196 -2.03 14.54 1.18
C GLU A 196 -2.04 13.13 0.58
N THR A 197 -1.04 12.86 -0.26
CA THR A 197 -0.64 11.54 -0.73
C THR A 197 0.66 11.13 -0.04
N TYR A 198 0.72 9.91 0.50
CA TYR A 198 1.88 9.41 1.25
C TYR A 198 2.21 7.93 0.94
N ASP A 199 3.47 7.54 1.16
CA ASP A 199 3.93 6.15 0.99
C ASP A 199 3.80 5.33 2.29
N VAL A 200 3.46 4.05 2.15
CA VAL A 200 3.30 3.07 3.23
C VAL A 200 4.62 2.63 3.86
N ASP A 201 5.72 2.75 3.12
CA ASP A 201 7.05 2.29 3.56
C ASP A 201 7.71 3.19 4.63
N GLY A 202 6.98 4.19 5.14
CA GLY A 202 7.44 5.04 6.24
C GLY A 202 7.67 4.30 7.57
N MET A 203 8.62 4.80 8.37
CA MET A 203 9.03 4.21 9.66
C MET A 203 7.90 4.06 10.71
N SER A 204 6.75 4.71 10.51
CA SER A 204 5.62 4.74 11.45
C SER A 204 4.60 3.61 11.23
N ASN A 205 4.77 2.77 10.20
CA ASN A 205 3.78 1.75 9.84
C ASN A 205 3.99 0.39 10.53
N HIS A 206 3.99 0.41 11.86
CA HIS A 206 4.08 -0.81 12.68
C HIS A 206 2.81 -0.99 13.51
N PRO A 207 1.79 -1.74 13.03
CA PRO A 207 0.44 -1.79 13.63
C PRO A 207 0.41 -2.03 15.15
N ILE A 208 1.26 -2.93 15.66
CA ILE A 208 1.36 -3.24 17.09
C ILE A 208 1.93 -2.04 17.87
N ARG A 209 3.02 -1.45 17.37
CA ARG A 209 3.69 -0.30 17.98
C ARG A 209 2.80 0.94 17.94
N SER A 210 2.12 1.18 16.81
CA SER A 210 1.17 2.28 16.63
C SER A 210 -0.02 2.14 17.59
N THR A 211 -0.58 0.93 17.75
CA THR A 211 -1.67 0.67 18.72
C THR A 211 -1.24 1.00 20.15
N TRP A 212 -0.01 0.63 20.53
CA TRP A 212 0.54 0.94 21.84
C TRP A 212 0.81 2.44 22.04
N LEU A 213 1.38 3.12 21.05
CA LEU A 213 1.59 4.56 21.09
C LEU A 213 0.27 5.34 21.17
N ASN A 214 -0.73 4.93 20.39
CA ASN A 214 -2.07 5.52 20.43
C ASN A 214 -2.64 5.46 21.84
N TYR A 215 -2.59 4.28 22.48
CA TYR A 215 -3.03 4.11 23.86
C TYR A 215 -2.28 5.04 24.83
N ARG A 216 -0.94 5.10 24.74
CA ARG A 216 -0.14 5.95 25.64
C ARG A 216 -0.43 7.43 25.49
N VAL A 217 -0.78 7.89 24.28
CA VAL A 217 -1.19 9.28 24.03
C VAL A 217 -2.57 9.53 24.61
N VAL A 218 -3.58 8.69 24.33
CA VAL A 218 -4.95 8.94 24.82
C VAL A 218 -5.14 8.76 26.32
N THR A 219 -4.13 8.20 27.01
CA THR A 219 -4.04 8.14 28.47
C THR A 219 -2.98 9.07 29.05
N SER A 220 -2.53 10.10 28.31
CA SER A 220 -1.56 11.07 28.82
C SER A 220 -2.07 11.84 30.04
N ASP A 221 -3.39 12.01 30.12
CA ASP A 221 -4.08 12.83 31.13
C ASP A 221 -4.70 11.97 32.24
N GLY A 222 -4.44 10.66 32.25
CA GLY A 222 -5.00 9.70 33.19
C GLY A 222 -5.48 8.41 32.51
N ILE A 223 -5.55 7.33 33.31
CA ILE A 223 -6.03 6.03 32.83
C ILE A 223 -7.55 5.97 32.93
N VAL A 224 -8.20 5.63 31.82
CA VAL A 224 -9.66 5.43 31.73
C VAL A 224 -9.94 3.98 31.36
N MET A 225 -10.71 3.26 32.18
CA MET A 225 -10.97 1.83 32.00
C MET A 225 -11.52 1.48 30.61
N ARG A 226 -12.43 2.30 30.07
CA ARG A 226 -12.98 2.12 28.72
C ARG A 226 -11.91 2.20 27.62
N LYS A 227 -10.92 3.08 27.77
CA LYS A 227 -9.79 3.22 26.82
C LYS A 227 -8.86 1.99 26.93
N LEU A 228 -8.61 1.49 28.14
CA LEU A 228 -7.82 0.29 28.39
C LEU A 228 -8.45 -0.96 27.74
N LEU A 229 -9.77 -1.15 27.90
CA LEU A 229 -10.47 -2.28 27.29
C LEU A 229 -10.37 -2.25 25.76
N LYS A 230 -10.60 -1.08 25.13
CA LYS A 230 -10.46 -0.91 23.68
C LYS A 230 -9.02 -1.14 23.21
N PHE A 231 -8.02 -0.70 24.00
CA PHE A 231 -6.62 -0.99 23.71
C PHE A 231 -6.35 -2.50 23.69
N PHE A 232 -6.82 -3.26 24.68
CA PHE A 232 -6.61 -4.72 24.69
C PHE A 232 -7.23 -5.39 23.47
N VAL A 233 -8.45 -5.02 23.08
CA VAL A 233 -9.11 -5.54 21.86
C VAL A 233 -8.28 -5.21 20.62
N ALA A 234 -7.92 -3.94 20.43
CA ALA A 234 -7.15 -3.48 19.27
C ALA A 234 -5.75 -4.12 19.22
N PHE A 235 -5.08 -4.24 20.36
CA PHE A 235 -3.76 -4.84 20.48
C PHE A 235 -3.80 -6.33 20.15
N PHE A 236 -4.78 -7.06 20.67
CA PHE A 236 -4.93 -8.49 20.39
C PHE A 236 -5.24 -8.73 18.91
N LEU A 237 -6.10 -7.91 18.29
CA LEU A 237 -6.36 -7.94 16.85
C LEU A 237 -5.09 -7.65 16.03
N ALA A 238 -4.32 -6.63 16.40
CA ALA A 238 -3.08 -6.28 15.69
C ALA A 238 -2.05 -7.41 15.78
N VAL A 239 -1.89 -8.03 16.95
CA VAL A 239 -1.01 -9.20 17.14
C VAL A 239 -1.51 -10.40 16.34
N ALA A 240 -2.82 -10.67 16.35
CA ALA A 240 -3.42 -11.79 15.64
C ALA A 240 -3.34 -11.66 14.11
N THR A 241 -3.16 -10.46 13.56
CA THR A 241 -3.17 -10.20 12.12
C THR A 241 -1.83 -9.73 11.55
N HIS A 242 -0.91 -9.25 12.38
CA HIS A 242 0.37 -8.69 11.96
C HIS A 242 1.57 -9.19 12.79
N GLY A 243 1.33 -10.04 13.80
CA GLY A 243 2.39 -10.64 14.61
C GLY A 243 3.32 -11.55 13.80
N SER A 244 4.54 -11.73 14.30
CA SER A 244 5.48 -12.73 13.76
C SER A 244 4.86 -14.13 13.77
N LEU A 245 4.15 -14.48 14.84
CA LEU A 245 3.42 -15.73 14.97
C LEU A 245 2.32 -15.86 13.91
N TYR A 246 1.53 -14.81 13.64
CA TYR A 246 0.54 -14.85 12.57
C TYR A 246 1.20 -15.06 11.20
N ARG A 247 2.32 -14.40 10.90
CA ARG A 247 3.04 -14.64 9.63
C ARG A 247 3.50 -16.09 9.50
N VAL A 248 4.07 -16.64 10.57
CA VAL A 248 4.50 -18.05 10.61
C VAL A 248 3.32 -18.99 10.48
N MET A 249 2.26 -18.79 11.26
CA MET A 249 1.04 -19.59 11.21
C MET A 249 0.33 -19.47 9.87
N ARG A 250 0.26 -18.28 9.28
CA ARG A 250 -0.33 -18.06 7.96
C ARG A 250 0.48 -18.78 6.89
N LYS A 251 1.81 -18.69 6.93
CA LYS A 251 2.67 -19.44 5.99
C LYS A 251 2.48 -20.94 6.17
N PHE A 252 2.45 -21.41 7.41
CA PHE A 252 2.18 -22.81 7.75
C PHE A 252 0.80 -23.27 7.27
N VAL A 253 -0.26 -22.48 7.47
CA VAL A 253 -1.62 -22.80 7.00
C VAL A 253 -1.72 -22.71 5.47
N LEU A 254 -1.09 -21.73 4.83
CA LEU A 254 -1.18 -21.59 3.38
C LEU A 254 -0.36 -22.65 2.64
N GLU A 255 0.86 -22.97 3.10
CA GLU A 255 1.72 -23.94 2.43
C GLU A 255 1.50 -25.36 2.95
N THR A 256 1.60 -25.60 4.27
CA THR A 256 1.53 -26.95 4.83
C THR A 256 0.11 -27.52 4.77
N TYR A 257 -0.91 -26.79 5.20
CA TYR A 257 -2.27 -27.32 5.16
C TYR A 257 -2.74 -27.55 3.71
N THR A 258 -2.50 -26.61 2.80
CA THR A 258 -2.91 -26.77 1.39
C THR A 258 -2.20 -27.94 0.71
N ASN A 259 -0.89 -28.07 0.89
CA ASN A 259 -0.09 -29.03 0.11
C ASN A 259 0.05 -30.39 0.78
N THR A 260 -0.07 -30.50 2.11
CA THR A 260 0.05 -31.76 2.84
C THR A 260 -1.31 -32.40 3.10
N ILE A 261 -2.31 -31.62 3.52
CA ILE A 261 -3.62 -32.15 3.92
C ILE A 261 -4.62 -32.02 2.77
N LEU A 262 -4.84 -30.78 2.31
CA LEU A 262 -5.92 -30.49 1.38
C LEU A 262 -5.72 -31.16 0.01
N SER A 263 -4.48 -31.25 -0.46
CA SER A 263 -4.12 -31.88 -1.74
C SER A 263 -4.48 -33.38 -1.82
N HIS A 264 -4.67 -34.06 -0.68
CA HIS A 264 -4.99 -35.49 -0.60
C HIS A 264 -6.49 -35.77 -0.48
N VAL A 265 -7.31 -34.78 -0.12
CA VAL A 265 -8.75 -34.94 0.08
C VAL A 265 -9.44 -35.30 -1.26
N PRO A 266 -10.18 -36.42 -1.36
CA PRO A 266 -10.76 -36.87 -2.63
C PRO A 266 -11.93 -35.99 -3.11
N ILE A 267 -12.62 -35.32 -2.20
CA ILE A 267 -13.84 -34.57 -2.53
C ILE A 267 -13.49 -33.16 -2.99
N TRP A 268 -13.59 -32.89 -4.29
CA TRP A 268 -13.31 -31.56 -4.85
C TRP A 268 -14.14 -30.44 -4.24
N LYS A 269 -15.44 -30.65 -3.97
CA LYS A 269 -16.29 -29.61 -3.35
C LYS A 269 -15.73 -29.13 -2.00
N VAL A 270 -15.19 -30.05 -1.20
CA VAL A 270 -14.54 -29.73 0.09
C VAL A 270 -13.24 -28.98 -0.14
N ARG A 271 -12.38 -29.46 -1.05
CA ARG A 271 -11.13 -28.79 -1.40
C ARG A 271 -11.35 -27.37 -1.92
N ARG A 272 -12.29 -27.20 -2.85
CA ARG A 272 -12.69 -25.91 -3.42
C ARG A 272 -13.13 -24.94 -2.33
N PHE A 273 -14.01 -25.38 -1.42
CA PHE A 273 -14.47 -24.54 -0.32
C PHE A 273 -13.31 -24.07 0.56
N ALA A 274 -12.42 -24.98 0.97
CA ALA A 274 -11.25 -24.64 1.77
C ALA A 274 -10.28 -23.70 1.03
N LEU A 275 -10.04 -23.91 -0.27
CA LEU A 275 -9.24 -23.02 -1.11
C LEU A 275 -9.87 -21.62 -1.24
N GLN A 276 -11.20 -21.53 -1.25
CA GLN A 276 -11.92 -20.25 -1.26
C GLN A 276 -11.82 -19.49 0.07
N LEU A 277 -11.79 -20.19 1.22
CA LEU A 277 -11.53 -19.55 2.53
C LEU A 277 -10.17 -18.85 2.57
N ILE A 278 -9.18 -19.40 1.86
CA ILE A 278 -7.87 -18.78 1.68
C ILE A 278 -7.81 -17.85 0.45
N ARG A 279 -8.97 -17.38 -0.04
CA ARG A 279 -9.14 -16.38 -1.10
C ARG A 279 -8.72 -16.80 -2.51
N MET A 280 -8.55 -18.09 -2.79
CA MET A 280 -8.43 -18.57 -4.18
C MET A 280 -9.74 -18.35 -4.93
N ARG A 281 -9.67 -17.88 -6.18
CA ARG A 281 -10.86 -17.67 -7.01
C ARG A 281 -10.97 -18.79 -8.05
N ALA A 282 -12.08 -19.52 -8.06
CA ALA A 282 -12.37 -20.55 -9.06
C ALA A 282 -13.81 -20.42 -9.55
N GLY A 283 -13.96 -20.33 -10.87
CA GLY A 283 -15.23 -20.25 -11.58
C GLY A 283 -16.12 -21.47 -11.38
N GLN A 284 -17.33 -21.38 -11.90
CA GLN A 284 -18.25 -22.51 -11.96
C GLN A 284 -17.71 -23.58 -12.90
N GLY A 285 -17.90 -24.86 -12.56
CA GLY A 285 -17.47 -25.99 -13.40
C GLY A 285 -15.96 -26.28 -13.38
N THR A 286 -15.15 -25.44 -12.73
CA THR A 286 -13.72 -25.67 -12.57
C THR A 286 -13.44 -26.90 -11.72
N TYR A 287 -12.42 -27.68 -12.08
CA TYR A 287 -11.93 -28.81 -11.31
C TYR A 287 -10.41 -28.79 -11.21
N ILE A 288 -9.88 -29.01 -10.00
CA ILE A 288 -8.45 -29.23 -9.78
C ILE A 288 -8.30 -30.62 -9.20
N ASP A 289 -7.51 -31.47 -9.84
CA ASP A 289 -7.23 -32.81 -9.38
C ASP A 289 -6.39 -32.82 -8.08
N ARG A 290 -6.29 -34.00 -7.47
CA ARG A 290 -5.46 -34.18 -6.26
C ARG A 290 -3.97 -34.07 -6.58
N HIS A 291 -3.18 -33.88 -5.52
CA HIS A 291 -1.72 -33.83 -5.58
C HIS A 291 -1.15 -32.67 -6.41
N CYS A 292 -1.92 -31.59 -6.60
CA CYS A 292 -1.36 -30.33 -7.06
C CYS A 292 -0.64 -29.63 -5.89
N TYR A 293 0.45 -28.93 -6.23
CA TYR A 293 1.21 -28.11 -5.29
C TYR A 293 0.90 -26.64 -5.53
N PHE A 294 0.51 -25.92 -4.49
CA PHE A 294 0.10 -24.52 -4.54
C PHE A 294 1.10 -23.63 -3.80
N MET A 295 1.48 -22.50 -4.42
CA MET A 295 2.20 -21.40 -3.75
C MET A 295 1.33 -20.14 -3.87
N ASP A 296 1.06 -19.48 -2.74
CA ASP A 296 0.16 -18.31 -2.65
C ASP A 296 -1.20 -18.49 -3.36
N PRO A 297 -2.01 -19.51 -2.99
CA PRO A 297 -3.30 -19.77 -3.63
C PRO A 297 -4.28 -18.59 -3.56
N ASN A 298 -4.10 -17.65 -2.63
CA ASN A 298 -4.84 -16.38 -2.56
C ASN A 298 -4.63 -15.44 -3.76
N ARG A 299 -3.62 -15.69 -4.59
CA ARG A 299 -3.30 -14.96 -5.82
C ARG A 299 -3.59 -15.77 -7.10
N LEU A 300 -4.16 -16.96 -6.96
CA LEU A 300 -4.58 -17.82 -8.06
C LEU A 300 -6.03 -17.54 -8.45
N ARG A 301 -6.25 -17.30 -9.74
CA ARG A 301 -7.57 -17.08 -10.33
C ARG A 301 -7.77 -18.06 -11.48
N ILE A 302 -8.86 -18.80 -11.44
CA ILE A 302 -9.25 -19.75 -12.48
C ILE A 302 -10.66 -19.44 -12.93
N GLY A 303 -10.84 -19.31 -14.25
CA GLY A 303 -12.11 -19.13 -14.92
C GLY A 303 -13.03 -20.35 -14.82
N LYS A 304 -14.17 -20.28 -15.48
CA LYS A 304 -15.20 -21.30 -15.52
C LYS A 304 -14.77 -22.49 -16.37
N TYR A 305 -15.22 -23.68 -16.00
CA TYR A 305 -15.04 -24.91 -16.79
C TYR A 305 -13.58 -25.20 -17.16
N SER A 306 -12.63 -24.83 -16.30
CA SER A 306 -11.20 -25.14 -16.49
C SER A 306 -10.80 -26.34 -15.65
N HIS A 307 -9.97 -27.23 -16.21
CA HIS A 307 -9.52 -28.45 -15.56
C HIS A 307 -7.99 -28.43 -15.38
N ILE A 308 -7.55 -28.59 -14.14
CA ILE A 308 -6.14 -28.74 -13.79
C ILE A 308 -5.91 -30.18 -13.32
N ASN A 309 -5.10 -30.94 -14.07
CA ASN A 309 -4.81 -32.34 -13.75
C ASN A 309 -3.82 -32.51 -12.59
N ARG A 310 -3.58 -33.77 -12.21
CA ARG A 310 -2.76 -34.14 -11.05
C ARG A 310 -1.32 -33.67 -11.20
N MET A 311 -0.65 -33.53 -10.05
CA MET A 311 0.80 -33.27 -9.99
C MET A 311 1.23 -31.95 -10.63
N CYS A 312 0.30 -31.00 -10.83
CA CYS A 312 0.66 -29.68 -11.30
C CYS A 312 1.25 -28.83 -10.17
N THR A 313 2.25 -28.02 -10.50
CA THR A 313 2.77 -26.96 -9.63
C THR A 313 2.19 -25.63 -10.07
N LEU A 314 1.46 -24.97 -9.17
CA LEU A 314 0.77 -23.71 -9.38
C LEU A 314 1.43 -22.64 -8.52
N ASP A 315 2.46 -22.00 -9.06
CA ASP A 315 3.12 -20.88 -8.39
C ASP A 315 2.39 -19.57 -8.69
N ALA A 316 1.58 -19.09 -7.75
CA ALA A 316 0.84 -17.83 -7.88
C ALA A 316 1.49 -16.66 -7.13
N ARG A 317 2.74 -16.78 -6.66
CA ARG A 317 3.43 -15.69 -5.92
C ARG A 317 3.53 -14.40 -6.74
N GLY A 318 3.77 -14.48 -8.05
CA GLY A 318 3.72 -13.35 -8.98
C GLY A 318 2.34 -13.05 -9.58
N GLY A 319 1.31 -13.80 -9.19
CA GLY A 319 -0.02 -13.77 -9.78
C GLY A 319 -0.17 -14.81 -10.90
N LEU A 320 -1.24 -15.62 -10.83
CA LEU A 320 -1.53 -16.65 -11.82
C LEU A 320 -3.00 -16.57 -12.22
N ASN A 321 -3.23 -16.16 -13.47
CA ASN A 321 -4.56 -16.01 -14.04
C ASN A 321 -4.78 -17.09 -15.11
N ILE A 322 -5.81 -17.90 -14.95
CA ILE A 322 -6.23 -18.94 -15.87
C ILE A 322 -7.66 -18.62 -16.31
N GLY A 323 -7.88 -18.54 -17.62
CA GLY A 323 -9.17 -18.22 -18.23
C GLY A 323 -10.20 -19.35 -18.15
N ASP A 324 -11.24 -19.22 -18.96
CA ASP A 324 -12.34 -20.16 -19.07
C ASP A 324 -11.97 -21.33 -20.01
N SER A 325 -12.46 -22.54 -19.71
CA SER A 325 -12.27 -23.72 -20.57
C SER A 325 -10.81 -24.08 -20.87
N VAL A 326 -9.92 -23.81 -19.91
CA VAL A 326 -8.50 -24.15 -19.99
C VAL A 326 -8.27 -25.58 -19.50
N SER A 327 -7.52 -26.36 -20.26
CA SER A 327 -7.09 -27.71 -19.87
C SER A 327 -5.59 -27.73 -19.58
N VAL A 328 -5.23 -27.90 -18.33
CA VAL A 328 -3.84 -28.09 -17.89
C VAL A 328 -3.63 -29.58 -17.58
N SER A 329 -2.73 -30.20 -18.34
CA SER A 329 -2.47 -31.64 -18.24
C SER A 329 -1.52 -31.97 -17.08
N HIS A 330 -1.33 -33.26 -16.81
CA HIS A 330 -0.58 -33.77 -15.67
C HIS A 330 0.85 -33.22 -15.60
N GLY A 331 1.32 -32.91 -14.40
CA GLY A 331 2.73 -32.56 -14.17
C GLY A 331 3.16 -31.20 -14.72
N VAL A 332 2.22 -30.34 -15.13
CA VAL A 332 2.55 -29.00 -15.63
C VAL A 332 3.05 -28.11 -14.48
N MET A 333 4.10 -27.33 -14.74
CA MET A 333 4.66 -26.38 -13.79
C MET A 333 4.47 -24.95 -14.30
N LEU A 334 3.64 -24.17 -13.60
CA LEU A 334 3.42 -22.75 -13.86
C LEU A 334 4.21 -21.96 -12.83
N MET A 335 5.32 -21.34 -13.24
CA MET A 335 6.35 -20.79 -12.36
C MET A 335 6.42 -19.25 -12.46
N THR A 336 5.88 -18.54 -11.46
CA THR A 336 5.86 -17.06 -11.46
C THR A 336 7.05 -16.43 -10.73
N GLY A 337 7.84 -17.21 -9.98
CA GLY A 337 9.06 -16.76 -9.32
C GLY A 337 10.34 -17.04 -10.11
N SER A 338 11.29 -16.10 -10.06
CA SER A 338 12.67 -16.23 -10.54
C SER A 338 13.60 -15.39 -9.66
N HIS A 339 14.87 -15.29 -10.05
CA HIS A 339 15.85 -14.36 -9.48
C HIS A 339 16.40 -13.42 -10.55
N ASP A 340 16.77 -12.20 -10.16
CA ASP A 340 17.63 -11.36 -11.00
C ASP A 340 19.09 -11.82 -10.81
N ILE A 341 19.58 -12.53 -11.82
CA ILE A 341 20.93 -13.12 -11.81
C ILE A 341 22.04 -12.08 -12.00
N ASN A 342 21.70 -10.87 -12.44
CA ASN A 342 22.69 -9.80 -12.70
C ASN A 342 22.83 -8.84 -11.51
N ALA A 343 21.87 -8.84 -10.59
CA ALA A 343 21.92 -8.02 -9.39
C ALA A 343 22.80 -8.67 -8.31
N ILE A 344 23.66 -7.87 -7.68
CA ILE A 344 24.65 -8.31 -6.68
C ILE A 344 23.99 -9.06 -5.50
N ASN A 345 22.77 -8.66 -5.12
CA ASN A 345 22.02 -9.24 -4.02
C ASN A 345 21.11 -10.42 -4.41
N PHE A 346 21.17 -10.90 -5.65
CA PHE A 346 20.38 -12.02 -6.18
C PHE A 346 18.89 -12.00 -5.78
N PRO A 347 18.21 -10.84 -5.94
CA PRO A 347 16.89 -10.62 -5.38
C PRO A 347 15.87 -11.52 -6.10
N VAL A 348 14.87 -11.96 -5.35
CA VAL A 348 13.74 -12.70 -5.91
C VAL A 348 12.90 -11.73 -6.75
N ASN A 349 12.48 -12.19 -7.92
CA ASN A 349 11.57 -11.48 -8.82
C ASN A 349 10.32 -12.32 -9.03
N TYR A 350 9.15 -11.69 -9.02
CA TYR A 350 7.87 -12.34 -9.24
C TYR A 350 7.12 -11.59 -10.33
N LYS A 351 6.82 -12.28 -11.44
CA LYS A 351 6.02 -11.73 -12.54
C LYS A 351 4.85 -12.62 -12.89
N PRO A 352 3.71 -12.06 -13.32
CA PRO A 352 2.49 -12.84 -13.51
C PRO A 352 2.59 -13.80 -14.69
N ILE A 353 1.78 -14.85 -14.67
CA ILE A 353 1.45 -15.68 -15.83
C ILE A 353 -0.04 -15.48 -16.13
N ASN A 354 -0.35 -15.22 -17.40
CA ASN A 354 -1.72 -15.08 -17.89
C ASN A 354 -2.00 -16.17 -18.91
N ILE A 355 -3.02 -16.99 -18.68
CA ILE A 355 -3.47 -18.04 -19.60
C ILE A 355 -4.89 -17.69 -20.00
N GLU A 356 -5.10 -17.41 -21.28
CA GLU A 356 -6.41 -17.04 -21.82
C GLU A 356 -7.30 -18.26 -22.04
N ASP A 357 -8.54 -17.99 -22.47
CA ASP A 357 -9.57 -19.01 -22.62
C ASP A 357 -9.18 -20.10 -23.63
N TYR A 358 -9.70 -21.31 -23.43
CA TYR A 358 -9.53 -22.46 -24.32
C TYR A 358 -8.08 -22.94 -24.54
N VAL A 359 -7.13 -22.47 -23.75
CA VAL A 359 -5.75 -22.95 -23.82
C VAL A 359 -5.67 -24.42 -23.42
N TRP A 360 -4.83 -25.19 -24.12
CA TRP A 360 -4.45 -26.53 -23.71
C TRP A 360 -2.94 -26.61 -23.46
N ILE A 361 -2.55 -27.08 -22.28
CA ILE A 361 -1.15 -27.28 -21.89
C ILE A 361 -0.90 -28.77 -21.70
N GLY A 362 -0.03 -29.33 -22.53
CA GLY A 362 0.33 -30.75 -22.54
C GLY A 362 1.14 -31.17 -21.31
N CYS A 363 1.17 -32.48 -21.05
CA CYS A 363 1.77 -33.05 -19.85
C CYS A 363 3.24 -32.62 -19.67
N GLY A 364 3.63 -32.30 -18.43
CA GLY A 364 5.01 -31.98 -18.07
C GLY A 364 5.56 -30.68 -18.66
N ALA A 365 4.73 -29.85 -19.30
CA ALA A 365 5.18 -28.56 -19.79
C ALA A 365 5.48 -27.58 -18.64
N ILE A 366 6.39 -26.65 -18.89
CA ILE A 366 6.82 -25.61 -17.95
C ILE A 366 6.51 -24.25 -18.56
N VAL A 367 5.84 -23.38 -17.81
CA VAL A 367 5.57 -22.00 -18.21
C VAL A 367 6.27 -21.06 -17.22
N LEU A 368 7.15 -20.20 -17.72
CA LEU A 368 7.91 -19.26 -16.91
C LEU A 368 7.15 -17.95 -16.69
N GLN A 369 7.61 -17.19 -15.69
CA GLN A 369 7.04 -15.91 -15.30
C GLN A 369 6.98 -14.91 -16.47
N ASN A 370 6.06 -13.96 -16.40
CA ASN A 370 5.87 -12.89 -17.40
C ASN A 370 5.50 -13.41 -18.79
N VAL A 371 4.71 -14.48 -18.85
CA VAL A 371 4.21 -15.08 -20.09
C VAL A 371 2.70 -14.96 -20.15
N THR A 372 2.20 -14.55 -21.32
CA THR A 372 0.81 -14.65 -21.72
C THR A 372 0.64 -15.76 -22.76
N ILE A 373 -0.20 -16.75 -22.47
CA ILE A 373 -0.60 -17.79 -23.42
C ILE A 373 -1.95 -17.39 -24.01
N GLY A 374 -1.95 -16.97 -25.27
CA GLY A 374 -3.11 -16.44 -25.95
C GLY A 374 -4.22 -17.46 -26.17
N LYS A 375 -5.44 -16.94 -26.38
CA LYS A 375 -6.68 -17.71 -26.49
C LYS A 375 -6.54 -18.90 -27.44
N GLY A 376 -6.99 -20.06 -27.01
CA GLY A 376 -7.02 -21.29 -27.81
C GLY A 376 -5.65 -21.89 -28.12
N ALA A 377 -4.54 -21.30 -27.67
CA ALA A 377 -3.21 -21.83 -27.93
C ALA A 377 -2.98 -23.22 -27.32
N VAL A 378 -2.03 -23.94 -27.90
CA VAL A 378 -1.63 -25.28 -27.48
C VAL A 378 -0.15 -25.29 -27.15
N VAL A 379 0.19 -25.76 -25.96
CA VAL A 379 1.57 -26.05 -25.56
C VAL A 379 1.76 -27.56 -25.61
N ALA A 380 2.64 -28.04 -26.49
CA ALA A 380 2.96 -29.46 -26.60
C ALA A 380 3.60 -29.99 -25.30
N ALA A 381 3.41 -31.28 -25.03
CA ALA A 381 3.94 -31.94 -23.84
C ALA A 381 5.47 -31.75 -23.71
N GLY A 382 5.94 -31.58 -22.47
CA GLY A 382 7.36 -31.40 -22.14
C GLY A 382 7.99 -30.08 -22.61
N SER A 383 7.22 -29.15 -23.16
CA SER A 383 7.75 -27.88 -23.67
C SER A 383 8.07 -26.87 -22.55
N VAL A 384 9.02 -25.97 -22.79
CA VAL A 384 9.36 -24.88 -21.87
C VAL A 384 9.03 -23.53 -22.52
N VAL A 385 7.96 -22.90 -22.05
CA VAL A 385 7.45 -21.63 -22.56
C VAL A 385 8.15 -20.48 -21.83
N THR A 386 8.97 -19.72 -22.56
CA THR A 386 9.78 -18.61 -22.04
C THR A 386 9.34 -17.24 -22.55
N LYS A 387 8.38 -17.20 -23.47
CA LYS A 387 7.83 -15.99 -24.12
C LYS A 387 6.35 -16.19 -24.40
N ASP A 388 5.66 -15.07 -24.65
CA ASP A 388 4.24 -15.07 -25.00
C ASP A 388 3.94 -15.99 -26.19
N VAL A 389 2.79 -16.65 -26.12
CA VAL A 389 2.30 -17.56 -27.15
C VAL A 389 1.13 -16.89 -27.87
N PRO A 390 1.18 -16.70 -29.20
CA PRO A 390 0.07 -16.09 -29.94
C PRO A 390 -1.23 -16.90 -29.84
N PRO A 391 -2.41 -16.25 -29.92
CA PRO A 391 -3.69 -16.94 -29.97
C PRO A 391 -3.72 -18.02 -31.06
N TYR A 392 -4.30 -19.17 -30.71
CA TYR A 392 -4.43 -20.35 -31.57
C TYR A 392 -3.11 -20.93 -32.10
N ALA A 393 -1.95 -20.46 -31.64
CA ALA A 393 -0.67 -21.07 -32.00
C ALA A 393 -0.51 -22.42 -31.30
N ILE A 394 0.13 -23.36 -31.98
CA ILE A 394 0.64 -24.59 -31.39
C ILE A 394 2.14 -24.37 -31.20
N VAL A 395 2.63 -24.47 -29.96
CA VAL A 395 4.04 -24.33 -29.62
C VAL A 395 4.61 -25.63 -29.07
N GLY A 396 5.89 -25.89 -29.35
CA GLY A 396 6.60 -27.06 -28.84
C GLY A 396 8.10 -26.85 -28.69
N GLY A 397 8.73 -27.63 -27.81
CA GLY A 397 10.19 -27.67 -27.64
C GLY A 397 10.74 -26.90 -26.44
N ILE A 398 12.07 -26.86 -26.34
CA ILE A 398 12.83 -26.19 -25.27
C ILE A 398 13.92 -25.32 -25.92
N PRO A 399 13.76 -23.99 -25.99
CA PRO A 399 12.55 -23.23 -25.66
C PRO A 399 11.42 -23.50 -26.67
N ALA A 400 10.18 -23.32 -26.23
CA ALA A 400 9.00 -23.54 -27.06
C ALA A 400 8.98 -22.58 -28.26
N LYS A 401 8.74 -23.11 -29.46
CA LYS A 401 8.58 -22.35 -30.71
C LYS A 401 7.26 -22.70 -31.36
N VAL A 402 6.72 -21.80 -32.18
CA VAL A 402 5.52 -22.08 -32.98
C VAL A 402 5.82 -23.22 -33.96
N ILE A 403 5.01 -24.27 -33.90
CA ILE A 403 5.10 -25.47 -34.75
C ILE A 403 3.82 -25.71 -35.56
N GLY A 404 2.77 -24.91 -35.33
CA GLY A 404 1.52 -25.03 -36.06
C GLY A 404 0.47 -24.03 -35.59
N LYS A 405 -0.73 -24.18 -36.14
CA LYS A 405 -1.90 -23.37 -35.83
C LYS A 405 -3.09 -24.29 -35.55
N ARG A 406 -3.81 -24.01 -34.47
CA ARG A 406 -5.07 -24.68 -34.08
C ARG A 406 -6.24 -24.03 -34.81
N SER A 407 -7.36 -24.76 -34.93
CA SER A 407 -8.65 -24.18 -35.29
C SER A 407 -9.11 -23.12 -34.28
N ASP A 408 -9.83 -22.11 -34.76
CA ASP A 408 -10.29 -20.94 -34.00
C ASP A 408 -11.76 -21.03 -33.53
N ASN A 409 -12.55 -21.95 -34.10
CA ASN A 409 -13.93 -22.20 -33.70
C ASN A 409 -14.03 -23.19 -32.52
N LEU A 410 -13.57 -22.77 -31.34
CA LEU A 410 -13.59 -23.60 -30.13
C LEU A 410 -14.88 -23.36 -29.32
N ASP A 411 -15.61 -24.44 -29.04
CA ASP A 411 -16.83 -24.43 -28.22
C ASP A 411 -16.91 -25.67 -27.34
N TYR A 412 -15.94 -25.82 -26.44
CA TYR A 412 -15.93 -26.89 -25.46
C TYR A 412 -15.81 -26.34 -24.04
N LYS A 413 -16.20 -27.15 -23.07
CA LYS A 413 -16.01 -26.92 -21.64
C LYS A 413 -15.08 -28.01 -21.11
N CYS A 414 -14.06 -27.66 -20.32
CA CYS A 414 -13.24 -28.66 -19.64
C CYS A 414 -13.93 -29.05 -18.32
N GLU A 415 -14.84 -30.00 -18.42
CA GLU A 415 -15.47 -30.66 -17.27
C GLU A 415 -14.79 -32.01 -17.02
N PRO A 416 -14.56 -32.40 -15.75
CA PRO A 416 -13.90 -33.65 -15.37
C PRO A 416 -14.76 -34.91 -15.59
#